data_AF-V4YKA8-F1
#
_entry.id   AF-V4YKA8-F1
#
_cell.length_a   1.000
_cell.length_b   1.000
_cell.length_c   1.000
_cell.angle_alpha   90.00
_cell.angle_beta   90.00
_cell.angle_gamma   90.00
#
_symmetry.space_group_name_H-M   'P 1'
#
loop_
_entity.id
_entity.type
_entity.pdbx_description
1 polymer ?
#
loop_
_entity_poly.entity_id
_entity_poly.type
_entity_poly.pdbx_seq_one_letter_code
_entity_poly.pdbx_strand_id
1 'polypeptide(L)'
;MPRPPASEVASVPVDLTALQANCNHGQCVKPQAMWLGHATGLLQAGGSNLLFDPVFSERALLFSLIGPKRHNPPPVAVKDLPYMDAVFISHNHYEHLDKTSVLTVSQQPGGSPRLFVPLGLATWFKDLGMNNVVELDWWDKGHMSGADIHFVPAHHGSARGLFDTNKSLWGGWIATTADWRFYFAGDAGWSDDFVDIGQRFPGIDLAAIPIGAYAPRWFMGEQHVNPKEAVDLYQASGAKRLGTSLGYSWHCQQPVPCVARRRGYPAALMADGNNHTPKVELSP
;
A
#
# COMPACT_ATOMS: atom_id res chain seq x y z
N MET A 1 5.75 12.67 21.54
CA MET A 1 5.69 11.46 20.69
C MET A 1 4.95 10.36 21.43
N PRO A 2 4.14 9.54 20.75
CA PRO A 2 3.53 8.34 21.35
C PRO A 2 4.62 7.40 21.88
N ARG A 3 4.36 6.66 22.96
CA ARG A 3 5.33 5.67 23.48
C ARG A 3 5.29 4.42 22.60
N PRO A 4 6.41 3.68 22.45
CA PRO A 4 6.39 2.38 21.77
C PRO A 4 5.35 1.43 22.40
N PRO A 5 4.81 0.46 21.65
CA PRO A 5 4.01 -0.62 22.21
C PRO A 5 4.74 -1.29 23.39
N ALA A 6 4.00 -1.60 24.45
CA ALA A 6 4.56 -2.28 25.62
C ALA A 6 4.81 -3.78 25.39
N SER A 7 4.25 -4.35 24.31
CA SER A 7 4.35 -5.75 23.93
C SER A 7 4.66 -5.89 22.45
N GLU A 8 5.35 -6.96 22.08
CA GLU A 8 5.54 -7.32 20.67
C GLU A 8 4.19 -7.47 19.97
N VAL A 9 4.11 -6.95 18.74
CA VAL A 9 2.92 -7.15 17.91
C VAL A 9 2.93 -8.60 17.41
N ALA A 10 1.81 -9.31 17.63
CA ALA A 10 1.66 -10.68 17.17
C ALA A 10 1.92 -10.77 15.66
N SER A 11 2.83 -11.65 15.26
CA SER A 11 3.11 -11.99 13.86
C SER A 11 2.62 -13.41 13.55
N VAL A 12 2.22 -13.62 12.30
CA VAL A 12 1.89 -14.96 11.80
C VAL A 12 3.11 -15.48 11.07
N PRO A 13 3.68 -16.63 11.47
CA PRO A 13 4.79 -17.25 10.74
C PRO A 13 4.43 -17.47 9.27
N VAL A 14 5.38 -17.20 8.39
CA VAL A 14 5.19 -17.32 6.95
C VAL A 14 5.64 -18.69 6.50
N ASP A 15 4.75 -19.43 5.85
CA ASP A 15 5.13 -20.64 5.11
C ASP A 15 5.84 -20.23 3.81
N LEU A 16 7.17 -20.20 3.85
CA LEU A 16 8.00 -19.77 2.72
C LEU A 16 7.85 -20.70 1.51
N THR A 17 7.66 -22.00 1.74
CA THR A 17 7.46 -22.97 0.66
C THR A 17 6.14 -22.70 -0.06
N ALA A 18 5.06 -22.47 0.70
CA ALA A 18 3.77 -22.10 0.12
C ALA A 18 3.82 -20.74 -0.59
N LEU A 19 4.51 -19.76 -0.01
CA LEU A 19 4.69 -18.43 -0.60
C LEU A 19 5.39 -18.51 -1.97
N GLN A 20 6.50 -19.24 -2.03
CA GLN A 20 7.31 -19.37 -3.23
C GLN A 20 6.63 -20.22 -4.31
N ALA A 21 5.87 -21.24 -3.92
CA ALA A 21 5.20 -22.14 -4.86
C ALA A 21 3.85 -21.64 -5.39
N ASN A 22 3.28 -20.56 -4.82
CA ASN A 22 1.91 -20.16 -5.14
C ASN A 22 1.73 -19.65 -6.58
N CYS A 23 2.67 -18.86 -7.13
CA CYS A 23 2.61 -18.36 -8.51
C CYS A 23 3.94 -18.58 -9.24
N ASN A 24 3.87 -19.25 -10.40
CA ASN A 24 5.02 -19.59 -11.24
C ASN A 24 4.87 -19.02 -12.67
N HIS A 25 4.84 -17.69 -12.80
CA HIS A 25 4.90 -16.93 -14.07
C HIS A 25 3.97 -17.47 -15.18
N GLY A 26 2.68 -17.55 -14.87
CA GLY A 26 1.66 -17.98 -15.83
C GLY A 26 0.39 -18.52 -15.18
N GLN A 27 0.51 -19.14 -14.00
CA GLN A 27 -0.64 -19.54 -13.19
C GLN A 27 -0.32 -19.42 -11.70
N CYS A 28 -1.35 -19.10 -10.92
CA CYS A 28 -1.32 -19.16 -9.46
C CYS A 28 -2.23 -20.28 -8.98
N VAL A 29 -1.85 -20.96 -7.90
CA VAL A 29 -2.73 -21.96 -7.25
C VAL A 29 -3.99 -21.29 -6.74
N LYS A 30 -3.85 -20.09 -6.15
CA LYS A 30 -4.96 -19.22 -5.75
C LYS A 30 -4.53 -17.75 -5.68
N PRO A 31 -5.45 -16.79 -5.89
CA PRO A 31 -5.20 -15.40 -5.56
C PRO A 31 -4.89 -15.23 -4.07
N GLN A 32 -3.80 -14.53 -3.75
CA GLN A 32 -3.34 -14.29 -2.39
C GLN A 32 -2.76 -12.89 -2.27
N ALA A 33 -3.13 -12.18 -1.20
CA ALA A 33 -2.48 -10.94 -0.79
C ALA A 33 -1.82 -11.16 0.58
N MET A 34 -0.64 -10.57 0.76
CA MET A 34 0.14 -10.66 1.99
C MET A 34 0.66 -9.29 2.38
N TRP A 35 0.50 -8.96 3.66
CA TRP A 35 1.07 -7.75 4.24
C TRP A 35 2.47 -8.04 4.78
N LEU A 36 3.47 -7.33 4.28
CA LEU A 36 4.89 -7.48 4.66
C LEU A 36 5.37 -6.40 5.63
N GLY A 37 4.43 -5.63 6.17
CA GLY A 37 4.67 -4.55 7.12
C GLY A 37 4.56 -3.18 6.47
N HIS A 38 4.12 -2.19 7.26
CA HIS A 38 3.87 -0.83 6.81
C HIS A 38 2.93 -0.77 5.59
N ALA A 39 3.32 -0.15 4.48
CA ALA A 39 2.62 -0.17 3.20
C ALA A 39 3.05 -1.33 2.29
N THR A 40 4.10 -2.07 2.63
CA THR A 40 4.60 -3.14 1.77
C THR A 40 3.60 -4.28 1.66
N GLY A 41 3.11 -4.50 0.44
CA GLY A 41 2.15 -5.54 0.10
C GLY A 41 2.67 -6.43 -1.02
N LEU A 42 2.41 -7.72 -0.92
CA LEU A 42 2.61 -8.68 -2.00
C LEU A 42 1.25 -9.18 -2.47
N LEU A 43 1.01 -9.11 -3.77
CA LEU A 43 -0.13 -9.73 -4.43
C LEU A 43 0.36 -10.84 -5.37
N GLN A 44 -0.26 -12.00 -5.24
CA GLN A 44 -0.06 -13.18 -6.05
C GLN A 44 -1.39 -13.49 -6.75
N ALA A 45 -1.53 -13.11 -8.01
CA ALA A 45 -2.76 -13.27 -8.79
C ALA A 45 -2.46 -13.25 -10.30
N GLY A 46 -3.35 -13.82 -11.13
CA GLY A 46 -3.17 -13.78 -12.60
C GLY A 46 -1.89 -14.44 -13.12
N GLY A 47 -1.27 -15.32 -12.32
CA GLY A 47 0.02 -15.91 -12.64
C GLY A 47 1.24 -15.04 -12.32
N SER A 48 1.07 -13.91 -11.65
CA SER A 48 2.14 -12.95 -11.35
C SER A 48 2.33 -12.67 -9.86
N ASN A 49 3.57 -12.38 -9.49
CA ASN A 49 3.98 -11.87 -8.18
C ASN A 49 4.21 -10.35 -8.27
N LEU A 50 3.39 -9.56 -7.59
CA LEU A 50 3.35 -8.10 -7.64
C LEU A 50 3.69 -7.50 -6.28
N LEU A 51 4.72 -6.66 -6.19
CA LEU A 51 5.18 -6.07 -4.93
C LEU A 51 4.95 -4.56 -4.89
N PHE A 52 4.25 -4.08 -3.87
CA PHE A 52 3.88 -2.67 -3.71
C PHE A 52 4.67 -2.04 -2.58
N ASP A 53 5.24 -0.86 -2.80
CA ASP A 53 6.02 -0.05 -1.85
C ASP A 53 6.98 -0.89 -0.98
N PRO A 54 7.99 -1.56 -1.57
CA PRO A 54 8.87 -2.45 -0.84
C PRO A 54 9.79 -1.70 0.12
N VAL A 55 9.58 -1.92 1.43
CA VAL A 55 10.41 -1.38 2.51
C VAL A 55 10.77 -2.47 3.51
N PHE A 56 11.96 -3.05 3.29
CA PHE A 56 12.56 -4.09 4.11
C PHE A 56 13.65 -3.56 5.04
N SER A 57 14.14 -2.33 4.81
CA SER A 57 15.12 -1.69 5.69
C SER A 57 14.59 -1.47 7.11
N GLU A 58 15.52 -1.46 8.07
CA GLU A 58 15.21 -1.22 9.48
C GLU A 58 14.80 0.22 9.76
N ARG A 59 15.18 1.19 8.90
CA ARG A 59 14.90 2.63 9.01
C ARG A 59 14.45 3.23 7.68
N ALA A 60 13.49 4.16 7.74
CA ALA A 60 13.00 4.91 6.60
C ALA A 60 13.58 6.33 6.55
N LEU A 61 14.86 6.47 6.22
CA LEU A 61 15.53 7.76 5.93
C LEU A 61 16.73 7.58 5.01
N LEU A 62 17.22 8.70 4.45
CA LEU A 62 18.38 8.80 3.54
C LEU A 62 19.65 8.10 4.09
N PHE A 63 19.80 8.03 5.42
CA PHE A 63 20.89 7.32 6.08
C PHE A 63 20.32 6.28 7.06
N SER A 64 20.70 5.00 6.91
CA SER A 64 20.24 3.88 7.73
C SER A 64 20.60 3.98 9.23
N LEU A 65 21.35 5.00 9.63
CA LEU A 65 21.78 5.26 11.01
C LEU A 65 20.91 6.27 11.76
N ILE A 66 20.11 7.08 11.04
CA ILE A 66 19.30 8.16 11.61
C ILE A 66 17.86 7.97 11.11
N GLY A 67 16.87 8.27 11.95
CA GLY A 67 15.45 8.20 11.57
C GLY A 67 14.64 7.16 12.34
N PRO A 68 13.32 7.11 12.10
CA PRO A 68 12.45 6.15 12.75
C PRO A 68 12.95 4.72 12.50
N LYS A 69 13.00 3.90 13.56
CA LYS A 69 13.29 2.46 13.49
C LYS A 69 11.98 1.68 13.51
N ARG A 70 11.87 0.65 12.66
CA ARG A 70 10.61 -0.09 12.53
C ARG A 70 10.41 -0.87 13.79
N HIS A 71 9.17 -0.89 14.28
CA HIS A 71 8.87 -1.66 15.47
C HIS A 71 8.80 -3.16 15.17
N ASN A 72 8.15 -3.51 14.06
CA ASN A 72 7.98 -4.90 13.63
C ASN A 72 8.93 -5.20 12.46
N PRO A 73 9.81 -6.21 12.54
CA PRO A 73 10.65 -6.61 11.41
C PRO A 73 9.77 -7.07 10.23
N PRO A 74 10.29 -7.04 8.99
CA PRO A 74 9.59 -7.67 7.87
C PRO A 74 9.40 -9.17 8.18
N PRO A 75 8.24 -9.76 7.83
CA PRO A 75 7.97 -11.17 8.14
C PRO A 75 8.75 -12.13 7.24
N VAL A 76 9.36 -11.63 6.15
CA VAL A 76 10.21 -12.37 5.21
C VAL A 76 11.39 -11.49 4.78
N ALA A 77 12.55 -12.09 4.52
CA ALA A 77 13.66 -11.36 3.89
C ALA A 77 13.44 -11.27 2.37
N VAL A 78 14.03 -10.26 1.73
CA VAL A 78 13.94 -10.07 0.26
C VAL A 78 14.41 -11.32 -0.51
N LYS A 79 15.45 -12.00 -0.02
CA LYS A 79 15.98 -13.23 -0.62
C LYS A 79 15.02 -14.43 -0.57
N ASP A 80 14.02 -14.39 0.32
CA ASP A 80 13.06 -15.47 0.52
C ASP A 80 11.74 -15.22 -0.23
N LEU A 81 11.58 -14.03 -0.82
CA LEU A 81 10.48 -13.73 -1.74
C LEU A 81 10.59 -14.59 -3.01
N PRO A 82 9.46 -14.96 -3.66
CA PRO A 82 9.51 -15.47 -5.01
C PRO A 82 10.09 -14.43 -5.97
N TYR A 83 10.34 -14.82 -7.22
CA TYR A 83 10.67 -13.84 -8.25
C TYR A 83 9.51 -12.86 -8.42
N MET A 84 9.80 -11.57 -8.35
CA MET A 84 8.81 -10.52 -8.54
C MET A 84 8.71 -10.19 -10.04
N ASP A 85 7.50 -10.23 -10.59
CA ASP A 85 7.27 -9.83 -11.99
C ASP A 85 7.27 -8.30 -12.13
N ALA A 86 6.73 -7.61 -11.12
CA ALA A 86 6.66 -6.17 -11.07
C ALA A 86 6.73 -5.60 -9.66
N VAL A 87 7.29 -4.40 -9.56
CA VAL A 87 7.30 -3.56 -8.36
C VAL A 87 6.56 -2.26 -8.66
N PHE A 88 5.72 -1.83 -7.73
CA PHE A 88 4.89 -0.63 -7.84
C PHE A 88 5.26 0.34 -6.73
N ILE A 89 5.49 1.61 -7.09
CA ILE A 89 5.80 2.68 -6.14
C ILE A 89 4.65 3.69 -6.16
N SER A 90 4.01 3.94 -5.02
CA SER A 90 2.92 4.93 -4.90
C SER A 90 3.44 6.36 -4.99
N HIS A 91 4.52 6.67 -4.28
CA HIS A 91 5.14 7.98 -4.21
C HIS A 91 6.56 7.89 -3.67
N ASN A 92 7.27 9.02 -3.64
CA ASN A 92 8.70 9.03 -3.39
C ASN A 92 9.10 9.12 -1.91
N HIS A 93 8.22 9.13 -0.91
CA HIS A 93 8.67 9.23 0.49
C HIS A 93 9.53 8.02 0.92
N TYR A 94 10.38 8.19 1.95
CA TYR A 94 11.36 7.17 2.34
C TYR A 94 10.73 5.86 2.84
N GLU A 95 9.55 5.97 3.41
CA GLU A 95 8.76 4.88 3.96
C GLU A 95 7.90 4.16 2.90
N HIS A 96 7.90 4.65 1.65
CA HIS A 96 7.29 3.98 0.48
C HIS A 96 8.29 3.61 -0.61
N LEU A 97 9.42 4.32 -0.68
CA LEU A 97 10.52 4.06 -1.60
C LEU A 97 11.84 3.90 -0.83
N ASP A 98 12.14 2.66 -0.46
CA ASP A 98 13.42 2.28 0.13
C ASP A 98 14.42 1.86 -0.94
N LYS A 99 15.49 2.65 -1.10
CA LYS A 99 16.56 2.41 -2.08
C LYS A 99 17.18 1.03 -1.93
N THR A 100 17.44 0.57 -0.70
CA THR A 100 18.05 -0.74 -0.47
C THR A 100 17.13 -1.85 -0.93
N SER A 101 15.83 -1.75 -0.61
CA SER A 101 14.83 -2.74 -1.01
C SER A 101 14.68 -2.84 -2.52
N VAL A 102 14.48 -1.73 -3.23
CA VAL A 102 14.30 -1.78 -4.70
C VAL A 102 15.53 -2.29 -5.43
N LEU A 103 16.75 -1.94 -4.96
CA LEU A 103 18.00 -2.48 -5.52
C LEU A 103 18.13 -3.99 -5.25
N THR A 104 17.85 -4.43 -4.02
CA THR A 104 17.97 -5.86 -3.65
C THR A 104 16.95 -6.71 -4.41
N VAL A 105 15.70 -6.24 -4.53
CA VAL A 105 14.67 -6.91 -5.33
C VAL A 105 15.07 -6.96 -6.81
N SER A 106 15.66 -5.87 -7.34
CA SER A 106 16.11 -5.83 -8.74
C SER A 106 17.31 -6.72 -9.06
N GLN A 107 17.96 -7.29 -8.04
CA GLN A 107 19.07 -8.23 -8.16
C GLN A 107 18.64 -9.69 -7.92
N GLN A 108 17.33 -9.97 -7.83
CA GLN A 108 16.82 -11.32 -7.65
C GLN A 108 17.23 -12.25 -8.81
N PRO A 109 17.44 -13.55 -8.53
CA PRO A 109 17.59 -14.55 -9.58
C PRO A 109 16.35 -14.54 -10.50
N GLY A 110 16.56 -14.42 -11.80
CA GLY A 110 15.48 -14.24 -12.80
C GLY A 110 15.50 -12.87 -13.49
N GLY A 111 16.21 -11.88 -12.92
CA GLY A 111 16.38 -10.55 -13.50
C GLY A 111 15.65 -9.45 -12.73
N SER A 112 15.76 -8.22 -13.24
CA SER A 112 15.09 -7.07 -12.63
C SER A 112 13.59 -7.09 -12.98
N PRO A 113 12.69 -6.93 -11.98
CA PRO A 113 11.26 -6.83 -12.22
C PRO A 113 10.95 -5.58 -13.05
N ARG A 114 9.74 -5.53 -13.61
CA ARG A 114 9.25 -4.28 -14.20
C ARG A 114 8.88 -3.29 -13.09
N LEU A 115 9.43 -2.10 -13.14
CA LEU A 115 9.21 -1.06 -12.13
C LEU A 115 8.15 -0.08 -12.64
N PHE A 116 7.00 -0.04 -11.99
CA PHE A 116 5.95 0.94 -12.26
C PHE A 116 6.03 2.07 -11.24
N VAL A 117 6.22 3.29 -11.74
CA VAL A 117 6.50 4.46 -10.91
C VAL A 117 5.68 5.68 -11.35
N PRO A 118 5.42 6.63 -10.44
CA PRO A 118 4.74 7.87 -10.78
C PRO A 118 5.56 8.75 -11.72
N LEU A 119 4.88 9.57 -12.53
CA LEU A 119 5.51 10.59 -13.37
C LEU A 119 6.51 11.45 -12.60
N GLY A 120 7.69 11.66 -13.17
CA GLY A 120 8.81 12.40 -12.58
C GLY A 120 9.78 11.55 -11.74
N LEU A 121 9.49 10.27 -11.51
CA LEU A 121 10.33 9.40 -10.67
C LEU A 121 11.25 8.46 -11.48
N ALA A 122 11.06 8.30 -12.79
CA ALA A 122 11.83 7.34 -13.56
C ALA A 122 13.33 7.68 -13.63
N THR A 123 13.68 8.96 -13.67
CA THR A 123 15.09 9.41 -13.66
C THR A 123 15.82 8.90 -12.42
N TRP A 124 15.18 8.94 -11.25
CA TRP A 124 15.78 8.44 -10.00
C TRP A 124 16.15 6.96 -10.08
N PHE A 125 15.31 6.15 -10.72
CA PHE A 125 15.60 4.72 -10.93
C PHE A 125 16.70 4.50 -11.96
N LYS A 126 16.68 5.25 -13.08
CA LYS A 126 17.69 5.18 -14.13
C LYS A 126 19.08 5.57 -13.62
N ASP A 127 19.18 6.58 -12.77
CA ASP A 127 20.43 7.02 -12.12
C ASP A 127 21.04 5.93 -11.22
N LEU A 128 20.22 4.98 -10.76
CA LEU A 128 20.64 3.80 -10.00
C LEU A 128 20.94 2.58 -10.89
N GLY A 129 20.89 2.74 -12.22
CA GLY A 129 21.09 1.66 -13.18
C GLY A 129 19.86 0.76 -13.39
N MET A 130 18.71 1.10 -12.81
CA MET A 130 17.46 0.36 -12.98
C MET A 130 16.71 0.89 -14.20
N ASN A 131 16.84 0.20 -15.34
CA ASN A 131 16.33 0.67 -16.63
C ASN A 131 14.96 0.10 -17.03
N ASN A 132 14.48 -0.96 -16.37
CA ASN A 132 13.19 -1.59 -16.65
C ASN A 132 12.03 -0.82 -15.97
N VAL A 133 11.91 0.47 -16.27
CA VAL A 133 11.01 1.40 -15.59
C VAL A 133 9.91 1.88 -16.52
N VAL A 134 8.68 1.85 -16.05
CA VAL A 134 7.49 2.43 -16.66
C VAL A 134 7.03 3.57 -15.78
N GLU A 135 7.02 4.76 -16.37
CA GLU A 135 6.56 5.99 -15.74
C GLU A 135 5.13 6.27 -16.21
N LEU A 136 4.22 6.59 -15.28
CA LEU A 136 2.81 6.79 -15.57
C LEU A 136 2.26 8.05 -14.88
N ASP A 137 1.45 8.81 -15.60
CA ASP A 137 0.60 9.87 -15.04
C ASP A 137 -0.69 9.26 -14.48
N TRP A 138 -1.48 10.04 -13.73
CA TRP A 138 -2.77 9.58 -13.25
C TRP A 138 -3.68 9.19 -14.41
N TRP A 139 -4.37 8.06 -14.23
CA TRP A 139 -5.23 7.40 -15.21
C TRP A 139 -4.50 6.77 -16.40
N ASP A 140 -3.18 6.92 -16.50
CA ASP A 140 -2.43 6.18 -17.50
C ASP A 140 -2.47 4.68 -17.23
N LYS A 141 -2.33 3.94 -18.33
CA LYS A 141 -2.33 2.48 -18.35
C LYS A 141 -0.94 1.97 -18.71
N GLY A 142 -0.40 1.12 -17.86
CA GLY A 142 0.73 0.24 -18.15
C GLY A 142 0.26 -1.19 -18.41
N HIS A 143 1.06 -1.94 -19.17
CA HIS A 143 0.81 -3.36 -19.43
C HIS A 143 1.97 -4.19 -18.92
N MET A 144 1.67 -5.33 -18.31
CA MET A 144 2.62 -6.41 -18.07
C MET A 144 2.00 -7.75 -18.46
N SER A 145 2.81 -8.80 -18.54
CA SER A 145 2.28 -10.15 -18.82
C SER A 145 1.26 -10.52 -17.74
N GLY A 146 0.02 -10.82 -18.13
CA GLY A 146 -1.04 -11.26 -17.22
C GLY A 146 -1.78 -10.16 -16.44
N ALA A 147 -1.38 -8.88 -16.55
CA ALA A 147 -2.07 -7.80 -15.85
C ALA A 147 -2.06 -6.45 -16.59
N ASP A 148 -3.19 -5.76 -16.52
CA ASP A 148 -3.34 -4.35 -16.84
C ASP A 148 -3.16 -3.51 -15.56
N ILE A 149 -2.26 -2.54 -15.63
CA ILE A 149 -1.88 -1.67 -14.52
C ILE A 149 -2.38 -0.26 -14.81
N HIS A 150 -3.03 0.38 -13.85
CA HIS A 150 -3.33 1.80 -13.93
C HIS A 150 -2.76 2.53 -12.72
N PHE A 151 -2.16 3.68 -12.96
CA PHE A 151 -1.83 4.61 -11.90
C PHE A 151 -3.07 5.48 -11.62
N VAL A 152 -3.48 5.61 -10.36
CA VAL A 152 -4.70 6.34 -9.99
C VAL A 152 -4.38 7.44 -9.00
N PRO A 153 -5.13 8.56 -8.99
CA PRO A 153 -4.87 9.66 -8.09
C PRO A 153 -5.08 9.30 -6.63
N ALA A 154 -4.41 10.05 -5.77
CA ALA A 154 -4.63 10.10 -4.33
C ALA A 154 -4.37 11.53 -3.82
N HIS A 155 -5.00 11.92 -2.72
CA HIS A 155 -4.70 13.19 -2.08
C HIS A 155 -3.47 13.05 -1.17
N HIS A 156 -2.29 13.33 -1.71
CA HIS A 156 -1.01 13.26 -0.99
C HIS A 156 0.01 14.23 -1.61
N GLY A 157 1.29 14.08 -1.28
CA GLY A 157 2.39 14.83 -1.89
C GLY A 157 3.63 13.95 -2.11
N SER A 158 4.72 14.55 -2.57
CA SER A 158 6.00 13.84 -2.70
C SER A 158 7.17 14.76 -2.34
N ALA A 159 8.17 14.24 -1.64
CA ALA A 159 9.46 14.89 -1.36
C ALA A 159 10.48 13.90 -0.80
N ARG A 160 11.74 13.97 -1.25
CA ARG A 160 12.86 13.22 -0.65
C ARG A 160 14.01 14.10 -0.19
N GLY A 161 14.18 15.24 -0.83
CA GLY A 161 15.20 16.24 -0.55
C GLY A 161 14.60 17.58 -0.13
N LEU A 162 15.47 18.59 -0.05
CA LEU A 162 15.06 19.94 0.36
C LEU A 162 14.42 20.77 -0.76
N PHE A 163 14.58 20.35 -2.01
CA PHE A 163 14.22 21.13 -3.19
C PHE A 163 13.45 20.31 -4.24
N ASP A 164 12.80 19.22 -3.84
CA ASP A 164 12.10 18.31 -4.74
C ASP A 164 10.62 18.09 -4.37
N THR A 165 10.05 18.93 -3.51
CA THR A 165 8.64 18.92 -3.19
C THR A 165 7.79 18.92 -4.47
N ASN A 166 6.98 17.88 -4.62
CA ASN A 166 6.06 17.63 -5.72
C ASN A 166 6.72 17.65 -7.12
N LYS A 167 8.01 17.32 -7.21
CA LYS A 167 8.70 17.12 -8.51
C LYS A 167 8.41 15.76 -9.16
N SER A 168 7.85 14.82 -8.40
CA SER A 168 7.24 13.59 -8.90
C SER A 168 5.79 13.51 -8.45
N LEU A 169 4.97 12.72 -9.14
CA LEU A 169 3.61 12.42 -8.71
C LEU A 169 3.59 11.46 -7.51
N TRP A 170 2.37 11.26 -7.02
CA TRP A 170 1.97 10.36 -5.94
C TRP A 170 0.62 9.76 -6.31
N GLY A 171 0.26 8.59 -5.78
CA GLY A 171 -1.01 7.97 -6.13
C GLY A 171 -1.14 6.53 -5.66
N GLY A 172 -2.16 5.87 -6.16
CA GLY A 172 -2.40 4.45 -5.98
C GLY A 172 -2.23 3.64 -7.27
N TRP A 173 -2.45 2.34 -7.16
CA TRP A 173 -2.35 1.40 -8.27
C TRP A 173 -3.59 0.53 -8.37
N ILE A 174 -4.13 0.39 -9.58
CA ILE A 174 -5.09 -0.66 -9.92
C ILE A 174 -4.38 -1.72 -10.74
N ALA A 175 -4.30 -2.95 -10.21
CA ALA A 175 -3.81 -4.11 -10.94
C ALA A 175 -4.99 -5.01 -11.29
N THR A 176 -5.27 -5.17 -12.60
CA THR A 176 -6.34 -6.03 -13.12
C THR A 176 -5.74 -7.22 -13.84
N THR A 177 -5.92 -8.41 -13.30
CA THR A 177 -5.62 -9.69 -13.94
C THR A 177 -6.88 -10.24 -14.61
N ALA A 178 -6.78 -11.43 -15.24
CA ALA A 178 -7.91 -12.09 -15.87
C ALA A 178 -9.06 -12.41 -14.89
N ASP A 179 -8.74 -12.64 -13.61
CA ASP A 179 -9.64 -13.17 -12.59
C ASP A 179 -9.71 -12.32 -11.31
N TRP A 180 -8.93 -11.23 -11.24
CA TRP A 180 -8.81 -10.43 -10.02
C TRP A 180 -8.55 -8.96 -10.31
N ARG A 181 -9.10 -8.08 -9.48
CA ARG A 181 -8.73 -6.67 -9.47
C ARG A 181 -8.33 -6.20 -8.08
N PHE A 182 -7.12 -5.67 -7.98
CA PHE A 182 -6.56 -5.13 -6.75
C PHE A 182 -6.45 -3.61 -6.83
N TYR A 183 -6.79 -2.94 -5.72
CA TYR A 183 -6.52 -1.54 -5.52
C TYR A 183 -5.52 -1.36 -4.37
N PHE A 184 -4.41 -0.69 -4.63
CA PHE A 184 -3.47 -0.23 -3.63
C PHE A 184 -3.53 1.29 -3.53
N ALA A 185 -3.97 1.83 -2.39
CA ALA A 185 -4.22 3.26 -2.27
C ALA A 185 -2.96 4.13 -2.13
N GLY A 186 -1.81 3.54 -1.76
CA GLY A 186 -0.66 4.30 -1.30
C GLY A 186 -0.95 4.99 0.04
N ASP A 187 -0.30 6.12 0.28
CA ASP A 187 -0.77 7.08 1.29
C ASP A 187 -1.74 8.07 0.65
N ALA A 188 -2.81 8.35 1.38
CA ALA A 188 -3.91 9.14 0.86
C ALA A 188 -4.70 9.81 1.98
N GLY A 189 -5.01 11.09 1.80
CA GLY A 189 -6.09 11.80 2.50
C GLY A 189 -7.43 11.56 1.81
N TRP A 190 -8.52 12.02 2.43
CA TRP A 190 -9.84 11.94 1.82
C TRP A 190 -9.94 12.83 0.56
N SER A 191 -10.51 12.30 -0.53
CA SER A 191 -10.86 13.04 -1.75
C SER A 191 -11.97 12.33 -2.53
N ASP A 192 -12.61 13.05 -3.45
CA ASP A 192 -13.63 12.49 -4.35
C ASP A 192 -13.05 11.54 -5.40
N ASP A 193 -11.71 11.52 -5.56
CA ASP A 193 -11.00 10.60 -6.45
C ASP A 193 -11.36 9.13 -6.19
N PHE A 194 -11.67 8.75 -4.95
CA PHE A 194 -12.03 7.38 -4.61
C PHE A 194 -13.38 6.96 -5.19
N VAL A 195 -14.30 7.90 -5.33
CA VAL A 195 -15.59 7.68 -6.01
C VAL A 195 -15.32 7.48 -7.50
N ASP A 196 -14.48 8.32 -8.11
CA ASP A 196 -14.10 8.19 -9.52
C ASP A 196 -13.37 6.87 -9.81
N ILE A 197 -12.48 6.43 -8.91
CA ILE A 197 -11.80 5.13 -8.99
C ILE A 197 -12.84 4.00 -8.95
N GLY A 198 -13.79 4.03 -8.01
CA GLY A 198 -14.83 3.02 -7.90
C GLY A 198 -15.72 2.94 -9.14
N GLN A 199 -16.04 4.08 -9.75
CA GLN A 199 -16.83 4.16 -11.00
C GLN A 199 -16.05 3.66 -12.22
N ARG A 200 -14.78 4.03 -12.36
CA ARG A 200 -13.93 3.63 -13.50
C ARG A 200 -13.50 2.18 -13.45
N PHE A 201 -13.35 1.62 -12.24
CA PHE A 201 -12.85 0.27 -12.02
C PHE A 201 -13.86 -0.61 -11.28
N PRO A 202 -15.06 -0.87 -11.83
CA PRO A 202 -16.10 -1.63 -11.12
C PRO A 202 -15.67 -3.06 -10.84
N GLY A 203 -15.89 -3.53 -9.60
CA GLY A 203 -15.61 -4.92 -9.22
C GLY A 203 -14.22 -5.19 -8.65
N ILE A 204 -13.60 -4.20 -8.00
CA ILE A 204 -12.37 -4.40 -7.20
C ILE A 204 -12.58 -5.51 -6.17
N ASP A 205 -11.72 -6.53 -6.18
CA ASP A 205 -11.82 -7.70 -5.30
C ASP A 205 -11.23 -7.46 -3.91
N LEU A 206 -10.18 -6.65 -3.85
CA LEU A 206 -9.51 -6.23 -2.62
C LEU A 206 -8.94 -4.82 -2.79
N ALA A 207 -9.20 -3.95 -1.82
CA ALA A 207 -8.52 -2.67 -1.67
C ALA A 207 -7.58 -2.71 -0.45
N ALA A 208 -6.32 -2.35 -0.63
CA ALA A 208 -5.33 -2.12 0.42
C ALA A 208 -5.27 -0.62 0.74
N ILE A 209 -5.79 -0.25 1.91
CA ILE A 209 -6.01 1.16 2.30
C ILE A 209 -5.26 1.45 3.62
N PRO A 210 -4.56 2.60 3.72
CA PRO A 210 -3.86 2.97 4.94
C PRO A 210 -4.83 3.32 6.06
N ILE A 211 -4.46 2.99 7.31
CA ILE A 211 -5.22 3.36 8.51
C ILE A 211 -4.36 4.05 9.58
N GLY A 212 -3.10 4.35 9.25
CA GLY A 212 -2.09 4.89 10.16
C GLY A 212 -1.76 6.35 9.86
N ALA A 213 -0.74 6.90 10.54
CA ALA A 213 -0.20 8.24 10.29
C ALA A 213 -1.17 9.43 10.48
N TYR A 214 -2.41 9.19 10.87
CA TYR A 214 -3.48 10.19 10.73
C TYR A 214 -3.49 11.30 11.79
N ALA A 215 -2.60 11.31 12.78
CA ALA A 215 -2.66 12.22 13.93
C ALA A 215 -1.40 13.10 14.08
N PRO A 216 -1.54 14.37 14.51
CA PRO A 216 -2.80 15.06 14.83
C PRO A 216 -3.59 15.46 13.57
N ARG A 217 -4.94 15.42 13.65
CA ARG A 217 -5.82 15.61 12.46
C ARG A 217 -5.62 16.95 11.74
N TRP A 218 -5.35 18.03 12.48
CA TRP A 218 -5.16 19.36 11.88
C TRP A 218 -3.94 19.44 10.95
N PHE A 219 -2.96 18.54 11.11
CA PHE A 219 -1.74 18.50 10.32
C PHE A 219 -1.75 17.34 9.31
N MET A 220 -2.14 16.15 9.77
CA MET A 220 -2.09 14.94 8.94
C MET A 220 -3.36 14.71 8.12
N GLY A 221 -4.46 15.43 8.40
CA GLY A 221 -5.78 15.11 7.86
C GLY A 221 -5.94 15.31 6.36
N GLU A 222 -5.16 16.21 5.77
CA GLU A 222 -5.15 16.44 4.32
C GLU A 222 -4.46 15.31 3.56
N GLN A 223 -3.50 14.63 4.19
CA GLN A 223 -2.58 13.70 3.53
C GLN A 223 -2.77 12.23 3.95
N HIS A 224 -3.43 11.98 5.08
CA HIS A 224 -3.66 10.64 5.61
C HIS A 224 -5.07 10.48 6.17
N VAL A 225 -5.78 9.49 5.65
CA VAL A 225 -7.05 9.02 6.18
C VAL A 225 -6.88 8.44 7.59
N ASN A 226 -7.83 8.74 8.47
CA ASN A 226 -8.01 8.00 9.71
C ASN A 226 -8.77 6.68 9.47
N PRO A 227 -8.88 5.78 10.47
CA PRO A 227 -9.56 4.50 10.28
C PRO A 227 -11.03 4.61 9.84
N LYS A 228 -11.74 5.67 10.22
CA LYS A 228 -13.12 5.90 9.76
C LYS A 228 -13.12 6.30 8.29
N GLU A 229 -12.31 7.28 7.91
CA GLU A 229 -12.18 7.73 6.52
C GLU A 229 -11.68 6.60 5.60
N ALA A 230 -10.85 5.69 6.11
CA ALA A 230 -10.43 4.48 5.38
C ALA A 230 -11.60 3.52 5.09
N VAL A 231 -12.59 3.42 5.99
CA VAL A 231 -13.83 2.66 5.74
C VAL A 231 -14.70 3.39 4.73
N ASP A 232 -14.80 4.72 4.82
CA ASP A 232 -15.53 5.53 3.86
C ASP A 232 -14.88 5.37 2.45
N LEU A 233 -13.54 5.30 2.38
CA LEU A 233 -12.76 5.13 1.14
C LEU A 233 -13.01 3.76 0.53
N TYR A 234 -12.97 2.72 1.37
CA TYR A 234 -13.31 1.37 1.00
C TYR A 234 -14.71 1.29 0.37
N GLN A 235 -15.70 1.94 1.00
CA GLN A 235 -17.07 1.98 0.48
C GLN A 235 -17.15 2.74 -0.86
N ALA A 236 -16.51 3.90 -0.97
CA ALA A 236 -16.46 4.70 -2.19
C ALA A 236 -15.83 3.95 -3.37
N SER A 237 -14.76 3.18 -3.11
CA SER A 237 -14.09 2.36 -4.12
C SER A 237 -14.94 1.19 -4.65
N GLY A 238 -16.02 0.81 -3.95
CA GLY A 238 -16.85 -0.35 -4.31
C GLY A 238 -16.14 -1.70 -4.18
N ALA A 239 -15.00 -1.77 -3.47
CA ALA A 239 -14.24 -2.99 -3.30
C ALA A 239 -15.01 -4.06 -2.50
N LYS A 240 -14.84 -5.34 -2.85
CA LYS A 240 -15.51 -6.47 -2.17
C LYS A 240 -14.91 -6.80 -0.81
N ARG A 241 -13.62 -6.48 -0.62
CA ARG A 241 -12.82 -6.76 0.58
C ARG A 241 -11.88 -5.61 0.89
N LEU A 242 -11.63 -5.42 2.18
CA LEU A 242 -10.69 -4.45 2.72
C LEU A 242 -9.45 -5.18 3.27
N GLY A 243 -8.28 -4.80 2.77
CA GLY A 243 -6.98 -5.02 3.40
C GLY A 243 -6.48 -3.71 3.97
N THR A 244 -5.86 -3.75 5.14
CA THR A 244 -5.35 -2.52 5.79
C THR A 244 -3.83 -2.53 5.78
N SER A 245 -3.22 -1.43 5.33
CA SER A 245 -1.82 -1.14 5.57
C SER A 245 -1.69 -0.19 6.76
N LEU A 246 -0.62 -0.33 7.55
CA LEU A 246 -0.31 0.64 8.60
C LEU A 246 0.64 1.68 8.03
N GLY A 247 0.11 2.85 7.70
CA GLY A 247 0.87 4.03 7.25
C GLY A 247 1.93 4.52 8.23
N TYR A 248 2.12 3.89 9.40
CA TYR A 248 3.31 4.06 10.25
C TYR A 248 3.58 2.76 11.04
N SER A 249 4.52 1.91 10.60
CA SER A 249 5.04 0.80 11.45
C SER A 249 6.07 1.28 12.48
N TRP A 250 6.36 2.58 12.46
CA TRP A 250 7.43 3.23 13.19
C TRP A 250 6.98 3.81 14.54
N HIS A 251 5.67 4.04 14.70
CA HIS A 251 5.05 4.55 15.93
C HIS A 251 3.62 4.00 16.07
N CYS A 252 3.48 2.70 16.31
CA CYS A 252 2.16 2.11 16.60
C CYS A 252 1.76 2.40 18.06
N GLN A 253 0.61 3.04 18.30
CA GLN A 253 0.01 3.07 19.63
C GLN A 253 -1.52 2.95 19.65
N GLN A 254 -2.16 2.56 18.55
CA GLN A 254 -3.61 2.40 18.52
C GLN A 254 -3.98 0.94 18.26
N PRO A 255 -4.78 0.30 19.13
CA PRO A 255 -5.16 -1.10 18.96
C PRO A 255 -6.24 -1.16 17.89
N VAL A 256 -5.84 -1.27 16.63
CA VAL A 256 -6.76 -1.71 15.57
C VAL A 256 -6.42 -3.16 15.29
N PRO A 257 -7.24 -4.13 15.71
CA PRO A 257 -7.00 -5.54 15.41
C PRO A 257 -6.95 -5.73 13.90
N CYS A 258 -5.86 -6.28 13.36
CA CYS A 258 -5.63 -6.53 11.93
C CYS A 258 -6.50 -7.66 11.33
N VAL A 259 -7.71 -7.91 11.86
CA VAL A 259 -8.59 -8.99 11.40
C VAL A 259 -10.03 -8.50 11.32
N ALA A 260 -10.41 -7.89 10.20
CA ALA A 260 -11.82 -7.69 9.85
C ALA A 260 -12.39 -9.00 9.26
N ARG A 261 -12.81 -9.94 10.12
CA ARG A 261 -13.74 -11.00 9.69
C ARG A 261 -15.14 -10.38 9.60
N ARG A 262 -15.85 -10.61 8.49
CA ARG A 262 -17.28 -10.28 8.32
C ARG A 262 -18.12 -10.95 9.43
N ARG A 263 -18.27 -10.33 10.59
CA ARG A 263 -19.38 -10.54 11.55
C ARG A 263 -19.63 -9.23 12.29
N GLY A 264 -20.91 -8.89 12.46
CA GLY A 264 -21.41 -7.58 12.86
C GLY A 264 -20.65 -6.89 13.99
N TYR A 265 -20.48 -5.57 13.83
CA TYR A 265 -19.88 -4.68 14.82
C TYR A 265 -20.76 -4.60 16.08
N PRO A 266 -20.20 -4.72 17.30
CA PRO A 266 -20.85 -4.23 18.51
C PRO A 266 -20.70 -2.71 18.62
N ALA A 267 -21.78 -2.06 19.07
CA ALA A 267 -22.00 -0.62 19.14
C ALA A 267 -21.11 0.18 20.14
N ALA A 268 -19.88 -0.25 20.43
CA ALA A 268 -19.07 0.29 21.52
C ALA A 268 -17.96 1.28 21.11
N LEU A 269 -17.94 1.77 19.86
CA LEU A 269 -16.98 2.80 19.39
C LEU A 269 -17.65 4.15 19.05
N MET A 270 -18.90 4.35 19.48
CA MET A 270 -19.67 5.58 19.29
C MET A 270 -19.97 6.23 20.65
N ALA A 271 -18.96 6.85 21.25
CA ALA A 271 -19.04 7.82 22.36
C ALA A 271 -17.63 8.45 22.44
N ASP A 272 -17.35 9.74 22.34
CA ASP A 272 -18.07 11.01 22.42
C ASP A 272 -17.32 11.97 21.46
N GLY A 273 -17.81 13.12 20.99
CA GLY A 273 -19.04 13.83 21.25
C GLY A 273 -19.07 15.08 20.36
N ASN A 274 -20.23 15.38 19.81
CA ASN A 274 -20.87 16.69 19.94
C ASN A 274 -22.23 16.61 19.24
N ASN A 275 -23.24 17.02 19.99
CA ASN A 275 -24.63 17.11 19.59
C ASN A 275 -24.79 17.94 18.31
N HIS A 276 -25.35 17.33 17.27
CA HIS A 276 -26.58 17.76 16.60
C HIS A 276 -26.83 16.85 15.38
N THR A 277 -27.71 15.87 15.54
CA THR A 277 -28.29 15.10 14.42
C THR A 277 -29.77 15.43 14.30
N PRO A 278 -30.25 15.94 13.15
CA PRO A 278 -31.63 15.75 12.77
C PRO A 278 -31.82 14.29 12.34
N LYS A 279 -32.83 13.63 12.91
CA LYS A 279 -33.25 12.28 12.52
C LYS A 279 -33.89 12.34 11.12
N VAL A 280 -33.44 11.46 10.23
CA VAL A 280 -34.22 11.05 9.05
C VAL A 280 -34.52 9.58 9.22
N GLU A 281 -35.80 9.26 9.48
CA GLU A 281 -36.34 7.92 9.40
C GLU A 281 -36.52 7.52 7.94
N LEU A 282 -36.16 6.29 7.59
CA LEU A 282 -36.76 5.59 6.46
C LEU A 282 -37.25 4.23 6.95
N SER A 283 -38.57 4.08 6.91
CA SER A 283 -39.32 2.83 7.10
C SER A 283 -39.34 2.00 5.80
N PRO A 284 -39.91 0.80 5.87
CA PRO A 284 -39.26 -0.50 6.02
C PRO A 284 -38.59 -1.04 4.74
#